data_AF-A0AAY4A8Y3-F1
#
_entry.id   AF-A0AAY4A8Y3-F1
#
_cell.length_a   1.000
_cell.length_b   1.000
_cell.length_c   1.000
_cell.angle_alpha   90.00
_cell.angle_beta   90.00
_cell.angle_gamma   90.00
#
_symmetry.space_group_name_H-M   'P 1'
#
loop_
_entity.id
_entity.type
_entity.pdbx_description
1 polymer ?
#
loop_
_entity_poly.entity_id
_entity_poly.type
_entity_poly.pdbx_seq_one_letter_code
_entity_poly.pdbx_strand_id
1 'polypeptide(L)'
;QSAFVILFICACLSNRTYESEKESEVIVTRDTQQHNINECERITDACQGEMKCFNHYGGYLCLPRSASVITAPESPSQSQLHMTVESNEAFNPCPVGYHAQGEGCADLDECELDMHDCQPSQTCINTLGSFSCQCPEGYSKIGLECVDIDECRYRYCQHRCVNIPGTFSCECDPGFQVAANNRSCVDVNECEMGAPCEQRCYNTYGTFLCRCEQGYDLGPDGYSCNDIDECSYSSYMCQYQCVNDPGKFSCICPEGYQLLGTRLCQDVNECENGLHQCGADQSCVNIHGGYQCVNSNHCQEPYIQVAENRCTCPLMKPECRDLPYSIVHRYMSITSDRSVPSDIFHIQATSVYPGAYNTFRIRSGDDNGDFYIRQINNVSAMLVLARAVTGPREYTLDLEMVSVNPLMSYQTSSSLRLSVYVGPYSF
;
A
#
# COMPACT_ATOMS: atom_id res chain seq x y z
N GLN A 1 20.85 -39.89 -58.26
CA GLN A 1 20.97 -38.42 -58.07
C GLN A 1 19.69 -37.94 -57.41
N SER A 2 19.78 -36.91 -56.56
CA SER A 2 18.77 -36.39 -55.61
C SER A 2 18.82 -37.04 -54.21
N ALA A 3 19.62 -36.44 -53.33
CA ALA A 3 19.65 -36.72 -51.89
C ALA A 3 18.63 -35.81 -51.18
N PHE A 4 17.78 -36.38 -50.32
CA PHE A 4 16.69 -35.67 -49.67
C PHE A 4 17.08 -35.20 -48.26
N VAL A 5 16.73 -33.96 -47.91
CA VAL A 5 17.25 -33.19 -46.77
C VAL A 5 16.12 -32.92 -45.78
N ILE A 6 16.33 -33.18 -44.49
CA ILE A 6 15.35 -32.90 -43.42
C ILE A 6 15.49 -31.46 -42.91
N LEU A 7 14.38 -30.70 -42.83
CA LEU A 7 14.27 -29.33 -42.33
C LEU A 7 13.17 -29.32 -41.25
N PHE A 8 13.48 -28.77 -40.07
CA PHE A 8 12.55 -28.66 -38.95
C PHE A 8 12.36 -27.16 -38.62
N ILE A 9 11.10 -26.71 -38.51
CA ILE A 9 10.72 -25.36 -38.11
C ILE A 9 10.09 -25.43 -36.72
N CYS A 10 10.59 -24.62 -35.79
CA CYS A 10 10.02 -24.42 -34.46
C CYS A 10 9.15 -23.14 -34.49
N ALA A 11 7.88 -23.20 -34.09
CA ALA A 11 7.00 -22.02 -34.04
C ALA A 11 6.32 -21.94 -32.67
N CYS A 12 6.63 -20.89 -31.90
CA CYS A 12 5.88 -20.46 -30.72
C CYS A 12 4.88 -19.37 -31.13
N LEU A 13 3.61 -19.55 -30.77
CA LEU A 13 2.54 -18.55 -30.94
C LEU A 13 2.26 -17.88 -29.59
N SER A 14 2.23 -16.55 -29.54
CA SER A 14 1.58 -15.79 -28.47
C SER A 14 0.64 -14.74 -29.09
N ASN A 15 -0.52 -14.57 -28.46
CA ASN A 15 -1.68 -13.80 -28.91
C ASN A 15 -2.26 -13.01 -27.72
N ARG A 16 -3.05 -11.97 -28.02
CA ARG A 16 -3.82 -11.02 -27.15
C ARG A 16 -3.10 -9.73 -26.76
N THR A 17 -3.54 -8.49 -27.04
CA THR A 17 -4.83 -7.73 -27.09
C THR A 17 -5.15 -6.92 -25.81
N TYR A 18 -5.58 -5.68 -26.05
CA TYR A 18 -6.54 -4.81 -25.33
C TYR A 18 -6.07 -3.57 -24.50
N GLU A 19 -6.58 -2.43 -24.98
CA GLU A 19 -7.04 -1.12 -24.41
C GLU A 19 -6.61 -0.59 -23.02
N SER A 20 -6.42 0.73 -22.96
CA SER A 20 -6.99 1.58 -21.89
C SER A 20 -7.23 3.02 -22.37
N GLU A 21 -8.47 3.50 -22.23
CA GLU A 21 -8.88 4.91 -22.28
C GLU A 21 -8.37 5.69 -21.05
N LYS A 22 -8.13 7.00 -21.21
CA LYS A 22 -7.86 7.92 -20.09
C LYS A 22 -8.57 9.26 -20.28
N GLU A 23 -9.05 9.75 -19.14
CA GLU A 23 -9.97 10.86 -18.89
C GLU A 23 -9.43 12.27 -19.15
N SER A 24 -10.34 13.13 -19.65
CA SER A 24 -10.74 14.46 -19.13
C SER A 24 -9.68 15.44 -18.59
N GLU A 25 -9.32 16.44 -19.40
CA GLU A 25 -8.81 17.74 -18.96
C GLU A 25 -9.90 18.81 -19.11
N VAL A 26 -10.23 19.54 -18.03
CA VAL A 26 -11.02 20.78 -18.09
C VAL A 26 -10.18 21.95 -17.60
N ILE A 27 -10.03 22.90 -18.51
CA ILE A 27 -9.23 24.12 -18.43
C ILE A 27 -9.91 25.13 -17.50
N VAL A 28 -9.16 25.68 -16.55
CA VAL A 28 -9.58 26.82 -15.71
C VAL A 28 -9.26 28.12 -16.46
N THR A 29 -10.28 28.92 -16.77
CA THR A 29 -10.12 30.33 -17.15
C THR A 29 -10.66 31.25 -16.05
N ARG A 30 -9.84 32.25 -15.70
CA ARG A 30 -10.20 33.41 -14.88
C ARG A 30 -11.16 34.32 -15.65
N ASP A 31 -12.27 34.72 -15.03
CA ASP A 31 -12.57 36.15 -14.79
C ASP A 31 -13.92 36.38 -14.07
N THR A 32 -13.95 37.46 -13.27
CA THR A 32 -15.07 38.37 -12.93
C THR A 32 -15.57 38.45 -11.47
N GLN A 33 -15.35 39.66 -10.93
CA GLN A 33 -16.25 40.51 -10.12
C GLN A 33 -17.18 39.86 -9.08
N GLN A 34 -16.84 40.07 -7.81
CA GLN A 34 -17.64 39.75 -6.64
C GLN A 34 -18.88 40.63 -6.55
N HIS A 35 -20.02 40.10 -7.00
CA HIS A 35 -21.35 40.67 -6.75
C HIS A 35 -21.93 40.03 -5.48
N ASN A 36 -22.35 40.85 -4.52
CA ASN A 36 -22.97 40.41 -3.26
C ASN A 36 -24.32 39.76 -3.60
N ILE A 37 -24.43 38.44 -3.44
CA ILE A 37 -25.67 37.69 -3.70
C ILE A 37 -26.62 37.92 -2.51
N ASN A 38 -27.93 37.99 -2.76
CA ASN A 38 -28.93 38.04 -1.70
C ASN A 38 -29.48 36.64 -1.42
N GLU A 39 -28.87 35.94 -0.45
CA GLU A 39 -29.17 34.54 -0.15
C GLU A 39 -30.60 34.34 0.39
N CYS A 40 -31.22 35.38 0.98
CA CYS A 40 -32.63 35.35 1.41
C CYS A 40 -33.64 35.31 0.24
N GLU A 41 -33.24 35.68 -0.99
CA GLU A 41 -34.10 35.61 -2.19
C GLU A 41 -33.82 34.37 -3.05
N ARG A 42 -32.64 33.75 -2.91
CA ARG A 42 -32.25 32.56 -3.69
C ARG A 42 -32.61 31.23 -3.03
N ILE A 43 -32.73 31.18 -1.71
CA ILE A 43 -33.01 29.94 -0.95
C ILE A 43 -34.41 30.06 -0.36
N THR A 44 -35.38 29.38 -0.98
CA THR A 44 -36.81 29.48 -0.61
C THR A 44 -37.13 28.99 0.80
N ASP A 45 -36.23 28.19 1.40
CA ASP A 45 -36.35 27.64 2.76
C ASP A 45 -35.19 28.05 3.68
N ALA A 46 -34.62 29.24 3.48
CA ALA A 46 -33.44 29.70 4.23
C ALA A 46 -33.65 29.69 5.77
N CYS A 47 -34.86 29.96 6.25
CA CYS A 47 -35.21 29.89 7.67
C CYS A 47 -36.49 29.05 7.87
N GLN A 48 -36.43 27.99 8.68
CA GLN A 48 -37.58 27.15 9.01
C GLN A 48 -38.30 27.67 10.28
N GLY A 49 -39.63 27.64 10.32
CA GLY A 49 -40.45 28.07 11.47
C GLY A 49 -40.82 29.57 11.46
N GLU A 50 -41.12 30.16 12.62
CA GLU A 50 -41.54 31.59 12.76
C GLU A 50 -40.37 32.60 12.76
N MET A 51 -39.38 32.36 11.89
CA MET A 51 -38.13 33.12 11.81
C MET A 51 -38.10 33.99 10.53
N LYS A 52 -37.49 35.18 10.60
CA LYS A 52 -37.34 36.13 9.50
C LYS A 52 -35.87 36.23 9.09
N CYS A 53 -35.59 36.12 7.79
CA CYS A 53 -34.25 36.17 7.19
C CYS A 53 -33.76 37.62 7.04
N PHE A 54 -32.51 37.89 7.44
CA PHE A 54 -31.79 39.15 7.28
C PHE A 54 -30.45 38.89 6.61
N ASN A 55 -30.16 39.56 5.50
CA ASN A 55 -28.88 39.41 4.79
C ASN A 55 -27.75 40.12 5.57
N HIS A 56 -26.61 39.47 5.72
CA HIS A 56 -25.41 40.00 6.39
C HIS A 56 -24.16 39.66 5.58
N TYR A 57 -23.12 40.49 5.60
CA TYR A 57 -21.96 40.32 4.71
C TYR A 57 -21.31 38.93 4.84
N GLY A 58 -21.50 38.09 3.81
CA GLY A 58 -21.04 36.70 3.75
C GLY A 58 -22.08 35.62 4.07
N GLY A 59 -23.37 35.96 4.26
CA GLY A 59 -24.45 34.98 4.49
C GLY A 59 -25.79 35.60 4.93
N TYR A 60 -26.63 34.84 5.66
CA TYR A 60 -27.91 35.32 6.18
C TYR A 60 -28.14 34.92 7.66
N LEU A 61 -28.92 35.73 8.37
CA LEU A 61 -29.26 35.58 9.80
C LEU A 61 -30.77 35.39 9.96
N CYS A 62 -31.20 34.38 10.72
CA CYS A 62 -32.61 34.12 11.01
C CYS A 62 -32.97 34.62 12.43
N LEU A 63 -33.94 35.52 12.55
CA LEU A 63 -34.41 36.06 13.84
C LEU A 63 -35.90 35.78 14.09
N PRO A 64 -36.34 35.49 15.33
CA PRO A 64 -37.75 35.21 15.63
C PRO A 64 -38.62 36.47 15.49
N ARG A 65 -39.87 36.31 15.02
CA ARG A 65 -40.80 37.42 14.75
C ARG A 65 -41.19 38.28 15.97
N SER A 66 -40.86 37.89 17.20
CA SER A 66 -41.28 38.56 18.44
C SER A 66 -40.25 39.49 19.10
N ALA A 67 -39.12 39.80 18.45
CA ALA A 67 -38.17 40.78 18.97
C ALA A 67 -38.47 42.20 18.46
N SER A 68 -39.07 43.05 19.31
CA SER A 68 -39.15 44.49 19.12
C SER A 68 -37.81 45.16 19.44
N VAL A 69 -37.30 45.93 18.48
CA VAL A 69 -36.15 46.82 18.62
C VAL A 69 -36.57 47.98 19.53
N ILE A 70 -35.89 48.15 20.68
CA ILE A 70 -36.07 49.32 21.55
C ILE A 70 -34.89 50.26 21.32
N THR A 71 -35.21 51.39 20.69
CA THR A 71 -34.40 52.60 20.56
C THR A 71 -34.15 53.23 21.94
N ALA A 72 -32.99 53.87 22.09
CA ALA A 72 -32.60 54.63 23.27
C ALA A 72 -33.64 55.69 23.68
N PRO A 73 -33.88 55.93 24.99
CA PRO A 73 -34.58 57.11 25.45
C PRO A 73 -33.63 58.18 26.03
N GLU A 74 -33.97 59.43 25.71
CA GLU A 74 -33.52 60.65 26.36
C GLU A 74 -33.98 60.75 27.83
N SER A 75 -33.29 61.62 28.56
CA SER A 75 -33.56 62.10 29.93
C SER A 75 -35.01 62.52 30.19
N PRO A 76 -35.47 62.38 31.45
CA PRO A 76 -36.04 63.57 32.11
C PRO A 76 -35.72 63.74 33.60
N SER A 77 -35.50 65.01 33.92
CA SER A 77 -35.91 65.79 35.09
C SER A 77 -36.78 65.16 36.20
N GLN A 78 -36.29 65.34 37.42
CA GLN A 78 -36.96 65.73 38.68
C GLN A 78 -38.50 65.75 38.74
N SER A 79 -39.05 65.13 39.80
CA SER A 79 -39.96 65.82 40.72
C SER A 79 -40.21 65.01 42.01
N GLN A 80 -40.27 65.74 43.12
CA GLN A 80 -40.37 65.29 44.51
C GLN A 80 -41.79 64.88 44.90
N LEU A 81 -41.90 64.05 45.94
CA LEU A 81 -43.06 64.00 46.83
C LEU A 81 -42.60 64.11 48.29
N HIS A 82 -43.38 64.87 49.05
CA HIS A 82 -43.10 65.44 50.36
C HIS A 82 -43.94 64.74 51.43
N MET A 83 -43.40 64.55 52.66
CA MET A 83 -44.13 64.80 53.93
C MET A 83 -43.21 64.69 55.16
N THR A 84 -43.02 65.86 55.78
CA THR A 84 -42.83 66.26 57.19
C THR A 84 -42.64 65.23 58.32
N VAL A 85 -41.72 65.51 59.26
CA VAL A 85 -41.98 65.96 60.66
C VAL A 85 -40.67 66.38 61.34
N GLU A 86 -40.81 67.31 62.30
CA GLU A 86 -39.85 68.13 63.05
C GLU A 86 -38.84 67.39 63.96
N SER A 87 -37.66 68.01 64.18
CA SER A 87 -37.22 68.59 65.47
C SER A 87 -35.69 68.54 65.67
N ASN A 88 -35.19 69.58 66.34
CA ASN A 88 -33.79 69.94 66.57
C ASN A 88 -32.95 68.85 67.25
N GLU A 89 -31.65 68.78 66.93
CA GLU A 89 -30.55 69.08 67.88
C GLU A 89 -29.16 69.09 67.21
N ALA A 90 -28.30 69.99 67.69
CA ALA A 90 -26.85 70.11 67.47
C ALA A 90 -26.34 70.11 66.01
N PHE A 91 -26.20 71.31 65.44
CA PHE A 91 -25.41 71.51 64.21
C PHE A 91 -23.94 71.14 64.46
N ASN A 92 -23.60 69.88 64.24
CA ASN A 92 -22.30 69.54 63.71
C ASN A 92 -22.23 70.25 62.34
N PRO A 93 -21.29 71.20 62.11
CA PRO A 93 -21.31 72.06 60.92
C PRO A 93 -21.00 71.31 59.61
N CYS A 94 -20.81 70.00 59.68
CA CYS A 94 -20.45 69.14 58.56
C CYS A 94 -21.55 68.11 58.27
N PRO A 95 -21.77 67.76 56.98
CA PRO A 95 -22.66 66.67 56.59
C PRO A 95 -22.30 65.35 57.28
N VAL A 96 -23.27 64.42 57.37
CA VAL A 96 -23.04 63.06 57.87
C VAL A 96 -21.88 62.42 57.09
N GLY A 97 -20.94 61.78 57.78
CA GLY A 97 -19.71 61.23 57.19
C GLY A 97 -18.52 62.22 57.14
N TYR A 98 -18.65 63.42 57.70
CA TYR A 98 -17.58 64.42 57.74
C TYR A 98 -17.39 64.99 59.16
N HIS A 99 -16.16 65.35 59.49
CA HIS A 99 -15.82 66.05 60.73
C HIS A 99 -15.27 67.45 60.46
N ALA A 100 -15.47 68.34 61.43
CA ALA A 100 -14.99 69.71 61.33
C ALA A 100 -13.45 69.75 61.44
N GLN A 101 -12.79 70.32 60.43
CA GLN A 101 -11.35 70.59 60.42
C GLN A 101 -11.12 72.05 59.98
N GLY A 102 -10.95 72.95 60.96
CA GLY A 102 -10.82 74.39 60.71
C GLY A 102 -12.15 75.03 60.27
N GLU A 103 -12.14 75.77 59.15
CA GLU A 103 -13.37 76.33 58.52
C GLU A 103 -13.97 75.38 57.44
N GLY A 104 -13.44 74.16 57.30
CA GLY A 104 -13.89 73.18 56.32
C GLY A 104 -14.32 71.85 56.95
N CYS A 105 -14.90 70.99 56.11
CA CYS A 105 -15.27 69.63 56.48
C CYS A 105 -14.31 68.64 55.84
N ALA A 106 -13.71 67.79 56.66
CA ALA A 106 -12.87 66.69 56.24
C ALA A 106 -13.66 65.38 56.35
N ASP A 107 -13.40 64.48 55.41
CA ASP A 107 -14.00 63.15 55.37
C ASP A 107 -13.62 62.37 56.64
N LEU A 108 -14.59 61.67 57.23
CA LEU A 108 -14.32 60.77 58.36
C LEU A 108 -13.83 59.45 57.79
N ASP A 109 -12.57 59.08 58.08
CA ASP A 109 -12.10 57.76 57.70
C ASP A 109 -12.67 56.70 58.66
N GLU A 110 -13.82 56.12 58.31
CA GLU A 110 -14.45 55.10 59.16
C GLU A 110 -13.63 53.81 59.23
N CYS A 111 -12.68 53.61 58.31
CA CYS A 111 -11.77 52.46 58.29
C CYS A 111 -10.61 52.61 59.27
N GLU A 112 -10.03 53.81 59.40
CA GLU A 112 -9.01 54.07 60.42
C GLU A 112 -9.58 54.18 61.84
N LEU A 113 -10.83 54.63 61.95
CA LEU A 113 -11.52 54.84 63.23
C LEU A 113 -12.25 53.59 63.75
N ASP A 114 -12.21 52.47 63.02
CA ASP A 114 -12.93 51.22 63.32
C ASP A 114 -14.45 51.46 63.52
N MET A 115 -15.00 52.42 62.77
CA MET A 115 -16.40 52.86 62.81
C MET A 115 -17.19 52.32 61.61
N HIS A 116 -16.92 51.09 61.20
CA HIS A 116 -17.56 50.43 60.06
C HIS A 116 -18.27 49.14 60.46
N ASP A 117 -19.32 48.78 59.72
CA ASP A 117 -20.05 47.52 59.90
C ASP A 117 -19.55 46.39 58.94
N CYS A 118 -18.32 46.50 58.43
CA CYS A 118 -17.73 45.48 57.56
C CYS A 118 -17.49 44.16 58.31
N GLN A 119 -17.78 43.04 57.66
CA GLN A 119 -17.47 41.71 58.23
C GLN A 119 -15.94 41.49 58.29
N PRO A 120 -15.43 40.63 59.19
CA PRO A 120 -13.99 40.35 59.30
C PRO A 120 -13.34 39.81 58.00
N SER A 121 -14.14 39.23 57.11
CA SER A 121 -13.71 38.73 55.80
C SER A 121 -13.73 39.80 54.69
N GLN A 122 -14.11 41.04 55.00
CA GLN A 122 -14.21 42.17 54.04
C GLN A 122 -13.14 43.20 54.34
N THR A 123 -12.67 43.87 53.29
CA THR A 123 -11.78 45.03 53.40
C THR A 123 -12.63 46.29 53.42
N CYS A 124 -12.46 47.12 54.45
CA CYS A 124 -13.05 48.45 54.52
C CYS A 124 -12.30 49.40 53.56
N ILE A 125 -13.05 50.12 52.74
CA ILE A 125 -12.54 51.15 51.83
C ILE A 125 -13.30 52.43 52.12
N ASN A 126 -12.57 53.43 52.62
CA ASN A 126 -13.12 54.75 52.89
C ASN A 126 -13.49 55.46 51.58
N THR A 127 -14.65 56.11 51.54
CA THR A 127 -15.15 56.88 50.40
C THR A 127 -15.61 58.26 50.88
N LEU A 128 -15.67 59.26 50.00
CA LEU A 128 -16.03 60.61 50.45
C LEU A 128 -17.47 60.66 51.00
N GLY A 129 -17.60 60.81 52.32
CA GLY A 129 -18.84 60.88 53.09
C GLY A 129 -19.42 59.53 53.53
N SER A 130 -18.70 58.41 53.37
CA SER A 130 -19.15 57.06 53.78
C SER A 130 -18.01 56.05 53.65
N PHE A 131 -18.15 54.83 54.15
CA PHE A 131 -17.29 53.71 53.79
C PHE A 131 -17.98 52.71 52.85
N SER A 132 -17.19 51.83 52.24
CA SER A 132 -17.65 50.66 51.50
C SER A 132 -16.90 49.40 51.92
N CYS A 133 -17.60 48.26 52.03
CA CYS A 133 -16.98 46.98 52.36
C CYS A 133 -16.87 46.11 51.12
N GLN A 134 -15.63 45.78 50.72
CA GLN A 134 -15.35 44.96 49.55
C GLN A 134 -14.95 43.53 49.96
N CYS A 135 -15.48 42.54 49.24
CA CYS A 135 -15.02 41.16 49.40
C CYS A 135 -13.63 40.96 48.77
N PRO A 136 -12.84 39.98 49.23
CA PRO A 136 -11.58 39.60 48.60
C PRO A 136 -11.78 39.22 47.12
N GLU A 137 -10.73 39.32 46.30
CA GLU A 137 -10.81 38.87 44.91
C GLU A 137 -11.26 37.39 44.84
N GLY A 138 -12.12 37.08 43.87
CA GLY A 138 -12.75 35.75 43.75
C GLY A 138 -14.01 35.55 44.59
N TYR A 139 -14.45 36.55 45.39
CA TYR A 139 -15.66 36.46 46.20
C TYR A 139 -16.71 37.51 45.82
N SER A 140 -17.98 37.12 45.88
CA SER A 140 -19.13 37.99 45.66
C SER A 140 -19.88 38.28 46.96
N LYS A 141 -20.42 39.49 47.09
CA LYS A 141 -21.20 39.90 48.27
C LYS A 141 -22.65 39.46 48.11
N ILE A 142 -23.10 38.49 48.91
CA ILE A 142 -24.50 38.05 48.98
C ILE A 142 -25.03 38.41 50.38
N GLY A 143 -25.82 39.48 50.46
CA GLY A 143 -26.22 40.05 51.75
C GLY A 143 -25.04 40.71 52.47
N LEU A 144 -24.67 40.17 53.64
CA LEU A 144 -23.53 40.63 54.44
C LEU A 144 -22.30 39.72 54.32
N GLU A 145 -22.42 38.55 53.71
CA GLU A 145 -21.33 37.56 53.62
C GLU A 145 -20.64 37.58 52.26
N CYS A 146 -19.35 37.23 52.25
CA CYS A 146 -18.58 36.99 51.05
C CYS A 146 -18.65 35.52 50.69
N VAL A 147 -19.27 35.21 49.55
CA VAL A 147 -19.40 33.84 49.04
C VAL A 147 -18.50 33.71 47.82
N ASP A 148 -17.76 32.61 47.79
CA ASP A 148 -16.88 32.24 46.69
C ASP A 148 -17.61 32.27 45.35
N ILE A 149 -16.98 32.86 44.34
CA ILE A 149 -17.52 32.90 42.98
C ILE A 149 -17.18 31.56 42.33
N ASP A 150 -18.19 30.75 42.04
CA ASP A 150 -17.97 29.51 41.28
C ASP A 150 -17.73 29.82 39.79
N GLU A 151 -16.47 30.03 39.39
CA GLU A 151 -16.12 30.34 38.00
C GLU A 151 -16.41 29.15 37.06
N CYS A 152 -16.47 27.93 37.59
CA CYS A 152 -16.76 26.73 36.81
C CYS A 152 -18.18 26.72 36.25
N ARG A 153 -19.12 27.42 36.91
CA ARG A 153 -20.49 27.59 36.41
C ARG A 153 -20.57 28.35 35.08
N TYR A 154 -19.52 29.10 34.74
CA TYR A 154 -19.45 29.91 33.53
C TYR A 154 -18.61 29.28 32.40
N ARG A 155 -18.26 27.98 32.50
CA ARG A 155 -17.46 27.24 31.49
C ARG A 155 -16.13 27.93 31.16
N TYR A 156 -15.40 28.33 32.19
CA TYR A 156 -14.12 29.03 32.08
C TYR A 156 -12.96 28.14 31.57
N CYS A 157 -13.11 26.82 31.67
CA CYS A 157 -12.13 25.81 31.23
C CYS A 157 -12.62 25.06 29.99
N GLN A 158 -11.68 24.60 29.16
CA GLN A 158 -11.98 23.76 27.99
C GLN A 158 -12.43 22.34 28.37
N HIS A 159 -11.76 21.71 29.35
CA HIS A 159 -12.08 20.38 29.85
C HIS A 159 -12.68 20.47 31.27
N ARG A 160 -12.03 19.89 32.28
CA ARG A 160 -12.53 19.84 33.65
C ARG A 160 -12.20 21.14 34.40
N CYS A 161 -13.19 21.71 35.09
CA CYS A 161 -13.00 22.84 35.98
C CYS A 161 -13.21 22.40 37.43
N VAL A 162 -12.31 22.83 38.31
CA VAL A 162 -12.39 22.62 39.75
C VAL A 162 -12.45 23.97 40.43
N ASN A 163 -13.56 24.24 41.13
CA ASN A 163 -13.74 25.46 41.90
C ASN A 163 -12.93 25.38 43.20
N ILE A 164 -12.16 26.42 43.52
CA ILE A 164 -11.28 26.48 44.69
C ILE A 164 -11.60 27.80 45.42
N PRO A 165 -11.74 27.84 46.75
CA PRO A 165 -12.05 29.10 47.43
C PRO A 165 -11.10 30.26 47.03
N GLY A 166 -11.65 31.30 46.39
CA GLY A 166 -10.97 32.48 45.86
C GLY A 166 -10.40 32.35 44.44
N THR A 167 -10.51 31.18 43.78
CA THR A 167 -9.97 30.93 42.44
C THR A 167 -10.55 29.68 41.76
N PHE A 168 -10.00 29.27 40.63
CA PHE A 168 -10.36 28.01 39.99
C PHE A 168 -9.13 27.37 39.35
N SER A 169 -9.21 26.05 39.14
CA SER A 169 -8.20 25.30 38.41
C SER A 169 -8.83 24.57 37.23
N CYS A 170 -8.20 24.70 36.05
CA CYS A 170 -8.55 23.92 34.88
C CYS A 170 -7.65 22.70 34.78
N GLU A 171 -8.26 21.55 34.56
CA GLU A 171 -7.59 20.28 34.38
C GLU A 171 -7.94 19.68 33.03
N CYS A 172 -6.93 19.13 32.37
CA CYS A 172 -7.08 18.54 31.06
C CYS A 172 -7.26 17.03 31.15
N ASP A 173 -8.06 16.48 30.22
CA ASP A 173 -8.16 15.03 30.02
C ASP A 173 -6.79 14.40 29.71
N PRO A 174 -6.62 13.08 29.93
CA PRO A 174 -5.37 12.38 29.58
C PRO A 174 -4.97 12.61 28.12
N GLY A 175 -3.66 12.78 27.87
CA GLY A 175 -3.14 13.13 26.54
C GLY A 175 -3.12 14.64 26.26
N PHE A 176 -3.56 15.48 27.20
CA PHE A 176 -3.55 16.93 27.07
C PHE A 176 -2.83 17.61 28.23
N GLN A 177 -2.26 18.78 27.95
CA GLN A 177 -1.64 19.64 28.95
C GLN A 177 -2.27 21.03 28.95
N VAL A 178 -2.24 21.67 30.12
CA VAL A 178 -2.79 23.02 30.29
C VAL A 178 -1.94 24.02 29.50
N ALA A 179 -2.57 24.83 28.67
CA ALA A 179 -1.92 25.86 27.88
C ALA A 179 -1.47 27.05 28.76
N ALA A 180 -0.64 27.94 28.21
CA ALA A 180 -0.11 29.11 28.94
C ALA A 180 -1.18 30.08 29.49
N ASN A 181 -2.43 29.97 29.01
CA ASN A 181 -3.56 30.77 29.50
C ASN A 181 -4.28 30.15 30.70
N ASN A 182 -3.80 29.01 31.23
CA ASN A 182 -4.37 28.23 32.33
C ASN A 182 -5.84 27.81 32.15
N ARG A 183 -6.36 27.82 30.91
CA ARG A 183 -7.79 27.61 30.61
C ARG A 183 -8.04 26.62 29.48
N SER A 184 -7.17 26.65 28.48
CA SER A 184 -7.23 25.78 27.31
C SER A 184 -6.36 24.54 27.51
N CYS A 185 -6.72 23.47 26.83
CA CYS A 185 -5.98 22.22 26.81
C CYS A 185 -5.40 22.01 25.43
N VAL A 186 -4.07 21.85 25.38
CA VAL A 186 -3.35 21.52 24.15
C VAL A 186 -2.95 20.07 24.18
N ASP A 187 -3.06 19.45 23.02
CA ASP A 187 -2.67 18.08 22.79
C ASP A 187 -1.18 17.88 23.11
N VAL A 188 -0.86 16.80 23.83
CA VAL A 188 0.53 16.41 24.12
C VAL A 188 1.00 15.60 22.93
N ASN A 189 2.08 16.05 22.28
CA ASN A 189 2.67 15.29 21.20
C ASN A 189 3.56 14.18 21.76
N GLU A 190 3.02 12.97 21.95
CA GLU A 190 3.79 11.86 22.52
C GLU A 190 4.96 11.44 21.61
N CYS A 191 4.85 11.68 20.29
CA CYS A 191 5.94 11.37 19.36
C CYS A 191 7.19 12.25 19.61
N GLU A 192 7.00 13.52 19.98
CA GLU A 192 8.11 14.41 20.37
C GLU A 192 8.67 14.08 21.75
N MET A 193 7.85 13.47 22.62
CA MET A 193 8.26 13.03 23.96
C MET A 193 8.95 11.66 23.98
N GLY A 194 9.11 11.01 22.82
CA GLY A 194 9.74 9.69 22.71
C GLY A 194 8.75 8.54 22.93
N ALA A 195 7.63 8.56 22.20
CA ALA A 195 6.68 7.46 22.15
C ALA A 195 7.36 6.10 21.91
N PRO A 196 6.85 5.00 22.49
CA PRO A 196 7.45 3.67 22.43
C PRO A 196 7.30 2.97 21.05
N CYS A 197 7.00 3.70 19.97
CA CYS A 197 6.88 3.13 18.64
C CYS A 197 8.24 2.61 18.16
N GLU A 198 8.29 1.38 17.65
CA GLU A 198 9.53 0.82 17.08
C GLU A 198 9.96 1.54 15.80
N GLN A 199 8.99 1.88 14.93
CA GLN A 199 9.25 2.48 13.62
C GLN A 199 8.68 3.89 13.49
N ARG A 200 7.40 4.05 13.11
CA ARG A 200 6.81 5.36 12.82
C ARG A 200 5.75 5.73 13.86
N CYS A 201 5.87 6.93 14.43
CA CYS A 201 4.88 7.51 15.33
C CYS A 201 4.06 8.60 14.63
N TYR A 202 2.76 8.59 14.89
CA TYR A 202 1.83 9.61 14.42
C TYR A 202 1.06 10.18 15.60
N ASN A 203 1.24 11.47 15.86
CA ASN A 203 0.48 12.15 16.88
C ASN A 203 -0.98 12.32 16.42
N THR A 204 -1.92 12.03 17.29
CA THR A 204 -3.35 12.18 17.05
C THR A 204 -3.98 12.95 18.21
N TYR A 205 -5.21 13.44 18.04
CA TYR A 205 -5.81 14.24 19.09
C TYR A 205 -6.14 13.37 20.33
N GLY A 206 -5.44 13.62 21.44
CA GLY A 206 -5.55 12.97 22.75
C GLY A 206 -4.79 11.66 22.89
N THR A 207 -4.02 11.25 21.88
CA THR A 207 -3.23 10.00 21.89
C THR A 207 -2.28 9.96 20.69
N PHE A 208 -1.51 8.89 20.55
CA PHE A 208 -0.67 8.63 19.39
C PHE A 208 -0.95 7.26 18.79
N LEU A 209 -0.54 7.07 17.55
CA LEU A 209 -0.62 5.80 16.83
C LEU A 209 0.75 5.44 16.26
N CYS A 210 1.20 4.22 16.53
CA CYS A 210 2.34 3.65 15.84
C CYS A 210 1.91 2.98 14.53
N ARG A 211 2.75 3.10 13.51
CA ARG A 211 2.59 2.35 12.26
C ARG A 211 3.93 1.79 11.82
N CYS A 212 3.85 0.66 11.15
CA CYS A 212 5.02 -0.01 10.61
C CYS A 212 5.26 0.40 9.14
N GLU A 213 6.49 0.22 8.71
CA GLU A 213 6.91 0.32 7.31
C GLU A 213 6.31 -0.84 6.50
N GLN A 214 6.41 -0.73 5.17
CA GLN A 214 5.94 -1.79 4.29
C GLN A 214 6.72 -3.10 4.55
N GLY A 215 6.02 -4.23 4.60
CA GLY A 215 6.60 -5.54 4.92
C GLY A 215 6.59 -5.87 6.41
N TYR A 216 6.00 -5.02 7.25
CA TYR A 216 5.86 -5.25 8.69
C TYR A 216 4.41 -5.09 9.15
N ASP A 217 4.00 -5.92 10.10
CA ASP A 217 2.70 -5.84 10.76
C ASP A 217 2.84 -5.36 12.21
N LEU A 218 1.90 -4.52 12.64
CA LEU A 218 1.87 -3.99 14.00
C LEU A 218 1.53 -5.10 14.99
N GLY A 219 2.38 -5.27 15.99
CA GLY A 219 2.23 -6.23 17.06
C GLY A 219 0.97 -6.01 17.91
N PRO A 220 0.57 -7.01 18.71
CA PRO A 220 -0.61 -6.92 19.57
C PRO A 220 -0.46 -5.89 20.69
N ASP A 221 0.78 -5.48 20.98
CA ASP A 221 1.11 -4.38 21.90
C ASP A 221 0.81 -3.00 21.30
N GLY A 222 0.63 -2.90 19.98
CA GLY A 222 0.38 -1.64 19.28
C GLY A 222 1.62 -0.77 19.07
N TYR A 223 2.82 -1.30 19.35
CA TYR A 223 4.08 -0.55 19.33
C TYR A 223 5.19 -1.24 18.51
N SER A 224 5.29 -2.56 18.64
CA SER A 224 6.31 -3.37 17.94
C SER A 224 5.90 -3.64 16.50
N CYS A 225 6.88 -3.76 15.62
CA CYS A 225 6.68 -4.05 14.19
C CYS A 225 7.31 -5.39 13.84
N ASN A 226 6.47 -6.39 13.63
CA ASN A 226 6.92 -7.73 13.29
C ASN A 226 7.04 -7.87 11.78
N ASP A 227 8.15 -8.45 11.33
CA ASP A 227 8.36 -8.77 9.93
C ASP A 227 7.29 -9.73 9.40
N ILE A 228 6.74 -9.43 8.23
CA ILE A 228 5.74 -10.27 7.57
C ILE A 228 6.48 -11.37 6.81
N ASP A 229 6.40 -12.61 7.28
CA ASP A 229 7.00 -13.74 6.56
C ASP A 229 6.18 -14.07 5.30
N GLU A 230 6.52 -13.45 4.17
CA GLU A 230 5.79 -13.66 2.92
C GLU A 230 5.96 -15.08 2.36
N CYS A 231 7.05 -15.77 2.74
CA CYS A 231 7.30 -17.16 2.35
C CYS A 231 6.35 -18.14 3.06
N SER A 232 5.83 -17.77 4.24
CA SER A 232 4.84 -18.59 4.97
C SER A 232 3.43 -18.56 4.37
N TYR A 233 3.07 -17.50 3.63
CA TYR A 233 1.72 -17.32 3.08
C TYR A 233 1.40 -18.27 1.93
N SER A 234 2.36 -18.55 1.05
CA SER A 234 2.14 -19.38 -0.13
C SER A 234 3.44 -19.95 -0.68
N SER A 235 3.41 -21.26 -0.97
CA SER A 235 4.49 -21.97 -1.66
C SER A 235 4.71 -21.52 -3.10
N TYR A 236 3.82 -20.69 -3.67
CA TYR A 236 3.89 -20.22 -5.05
C TYR A 236 4.44 -18.79 -5.19
N MET A 237 4.99 -18.20 -4.13
CA MET A 237 5.57 -16.84 -4.19
C MET A 237 6.82 -16.79 -5.08
N CYS A 238 7.66 -17.82 -5.02
CA CYS A 238 8.85 -17.98 -5.85
C CYS A 238 8.73 -19.25 -6.69
N GLN A 239 9.35 -19.29 -7.87
CA GLN A 239 9.35 -20.48 -8.73
C GLN A 239 10.18 -21.64 -8.14
N TYR A 240 11.23 -21.33 -7.37
CA TYR A 240 12.08 -22.34 -6.70
C TYR A 240 12.09 -22.21 -5.18
N GLN A 241 12.87 -21.27 -4.62
CA GLN A 241 13.03 -21.11 -3.19
C GLN A 241 12.83 -19.66 -2.78
N CYS A 242 11.99 -19.47 -1.76
CA CYS A 242 11.72 -18.19 -1.11
C CYS A 242 12.59 -18.05 0.14
N VAL A 243 13.15 -16.87 0.36
CA VAL A 243 13.89 -16.50 1.56
C VAL A 243 13.23 -15.24 2.12
N ASN A 244 12.80 -15.32 3.38
CA ASN A 244 12.22 -14.18 4.08
C ASN A 244 13.35 -13.27 4.58
N ASP A 245 13.35 -12.01 4.15
CA ASP A 245 14.28 -10.98 4.59
C ASP A 245 13.52 -9.92 5.42
N PRO A 246 14.17 -9.12 6.26
CA PRO A 246 13.46 -8.05 6.98
C PRO A 246 12.84 -7.02 6.01
N GLY A 247 11.52 -6.87 6.06
CA GLY A 247 10.68 -5.94 5.31
C GLY A 247 10.37 -6.37 3.87
N LYS A 248 10.80 -7.56 3.45
CA LYS A 248 10.62 -8.07 2.08
C LYS A 248 10.99 -9.56 2.01
N PHE A 249 10.65 -10.20 0.91
CA PHE A 249 11.24 -11.51 0.57
C PHE A 249 12.15 -11.42 -0.66
N SER A 250 13.05 -12.39 -0.78
CA SER A 250 13.86 -12.63 -1.97
C SER A 250 13.66 -14.05 -2.50
N CYS A 251 13.67 -14.19 -3.82
CA CYS A 251 13.63 -15.48 -4.48
C CYS A 251 15.04 -15.85 -4.93
N ILE A 252 15.45 -17.09 -4.64
CA ILE A 252 16.72 -17.64 -5.11
C ILE A 252 16.45 -18.71 -6.18
N CYS A 253 17.29 -18.69 -7.21
CA CYS A 253 17.28 -19.69 -8.27
C CYS A 253 18.38 -20.72 -8.03
N PRO A 254 18.20 -21.97 -8.49
CA PRO A 254 19.24 -22.97 -8.39
C PRO A 254 20.42 -22.68 -9.32
N GLU A 255 21.49 -23.46 -9.18
CA GLU A 255 22.66 -23.38 -10.06
C GLU A 255 22.27 -23.61 -11.54
N GLY A 256 22.87 -22.83 -12.45
CA GLY A 256 22.51 -22.83 -13.88
C GLY A 256 21.28 -22.00 -14.22
N TYR A 257 20.64 -21.35 -13.23
CA TYR A 257 19.48 -20.48 -13.44
C TYR A 257 19.72 -19.08 -12.88
N GLN A 258 19.15 -18.08 -13.54
CA GLN A 258 19.16 -16.69 -13.12
C GLN A 258 17.74 -16.18 -12.85
N LEU A 259 17.61 -15.25 -11.92
CA LEU A 259 16.32 -14.64 -11.59
C LEU A 259 15.88 -13.69 -12.71
N LEU A 260 14.78 -14.02 -13.37
CA LEU A 260 14.12 -13.18 -14.35
C LEU A 260 13.00 -12.39 -13.66
N GLY A 261 13.17 -11.07 -13.56
CA GLY A 261 12.27 -10.22 -12.79
C GLY A 261 12.49 -10.41 -11.29
N THR A 262 11.44 -10.76 -10.55
CA THR A 262 11.50 -10.89 -9.08
C THR A 262 11.21 -12.29 -8.55
N ARG A 263 10.67 -13.20 -9.37
CA ARG A 263 10.11 -14.49 -8.90
C ARG A 263 10.41 -15.70 -9.78
N LEU A 264 10.76 -15.47 -11.04
CA LEU A 264 10.92 -16.54 -12.03
C LEU A 264 12.40 -16.87 -12.21
N CYS A 265 12.69 -18.14 -12.42
CA CYS A 265 14.01 -18.65 -12.71
C CYS A 265 14.09 -19.02 -14.19
N GLN A 266 15.05 -18.42 -14.87
CA GLN A 266 15.34 -18.68 -16.27
C GLN A 266 16.68 -19.39 -16.38
N ASP A 267 16.70 -20.45 -17.18
CA ASP A 267 17.91 -21.16 -17.56
C ASP A 267 18.96 -20.21 -18.15
N VAL A 268 20.20 -20.32 -17.69
CA VAL A 268 21.33 -19.56 -18.22
C VAL A 268 21.84 -20.28 -19.45
N ASN A 269 21.83 -19.63 -20.61
CA ASN A 269 22.40 -20.23 -21.80
C ASN A 269 23.93 -20.10 -21.81
N GLU A 270 24.67 -21.08 -21.30
CA GLU A 270 26.13 -21.00 -21.24
C GLU A 270 26.80 -21.06 -22.61
N CYS A 271 26.12 -21.62 -23.61
CA CYS A 271 26.60 -21.67 -25.00
C CYS A 271 26.55 -20.29 -25.66
N GLU A 272 25.51 -19.49 -25.42
CA GLU A 272 25.41 -18.12 -25.93
C GLU A 272 26.26 -17.13 -25.13
N ASN A 273 26.33 -17.33 -23.82
CA ASN A 273 27.08 -16.44 -22.92
C ASN A 273 28.60 -16.71 -22.94
N GLY A 274 29.06 -17.77 -23.62
CA GLY A 274 30.47 -18.15 -23.69
C GLY A 274 31.03 -18.64 -22.35
N LEU A 275 30.16 -19.11 -21.45
CA LEU A 275 30.53 -19.65 -20.13
C LEU A 275 30.83 -21.15 -20.17
N HIS A 276 30.59 -21.79 -21.31
CA HIS A 276 30.85 -23.21 -21.52
C HIS A 276 32.36 -23.54 -21.54
N GLN A 277 32.74 -24.70 -21.00
CA GLN A 277 34.12 -25.18 -20.96
C GLN A 277 34.36 -26.33 -21.95
N CYS A 278 33.81 -26.21 -23.17
CA CYS A 278 33.95 -27.23 -24.21
C CYS A 278 35.31 -27.16 -24.91
N GLY A 279 35.87 -28.33 -25.27
CA GLY A 279 37.11 -28.41 -26.04
C GLY A 279 36.95 -27.93 -27.49
N ALA A 280 38.07 -27.73 -28.19
CA ALA A 280 38.08 -27.22 -29.57
C ALA A 280 37.34 -28.13 -30.58
N ASP A 281 37.30 -29.44 -30.33
CA ASP A 281 36.59 -30.44 -31.15
C ASP A 281 35.19 -30.79 -30.59
N GLN A 282 34.61 -29.92 -29.77
CA GLN A 282 33.30 -30.11 -29.16
C GLN A 282 32.37 -28.94 -29.46
N SER A 283 31.11 -29.27 -29.73
CA SER A 283 30.01 -28.33 -29.86
C SER A 283 29.26 -28.23 -28.52
N CYS A 284 28.81 -27.02 -28.19
CA CYS A 284 28.04 -26.75 -26.97
C CYS A 284 26.54 -26.92 -27.23
N VAL A 285 25.88 -27.66 -26.35
CA VAL A 285 24.42 -27.82 -26.33
C VAL A 285 23.90 -27.30 -24.99
N ASN A 286 23.00 -26.33 -25.05
CA ASN A 286 22.36 -25.78 -23.87
C ASN A 286 21.30 -26.74 -23.32
N ILE A 287 21.30 -27.00 -22.02
CA ILE A 287 20.37 -27.91 -21.34
C ILE A 287 19.81 -27.24 -20.08
N HIS A 288 18.65 -27.69 -19.59
CA HIS A 288 18.06 -27.09 -18.40
C HIS A 288 18.94 -27.28 -17.15
N GLY A 289 19.51 -26.18 -16.64
CA GLY A 289 20.44 -26.16 -15.51
C GLY A 289 21.90 -26.33 -15.90
N GLY A 290 22.27 -26.17 -17.17
CA GLY A 290 23.66 -26.20 -17.59
C GLY A 290 23.90 -26.38 -19.09
N TYR A 291 25.06 -26.93 -19.42
CA TYR A 291 25.43 -27.23 -20.80
C TYR A 291 26.06 -28.62 -20.94
N GLN A 292 25.98 -29.18 -22.14
CA GLN A 292 26.63 -30.43 -22.52
C GLN A 292 27.57 -30.19 -23.69
N CYS A 293 28.81 -30.66 -23.55
CA CYS A 293 29.78 -30.63 -24.63
C CYS A 293 29.71 -31.94 -25.41
N VAL A 294 29.33 -31.85 -26.69
CA VAL A 294 29.15 -32.99 -27.57
C VAL A 294 30.22 -32.98 -28.66
N ASN A 295 30.87 -34.11 -28.94
CA ASN A 295 31.99 -34.17 -29.88
C ASN A 295 31.56 -33.82 -31.31
N SER A 296 32.25 -32.92 -32.00
CA SER A 296 31.89 -32.49 -33.36
C SER A 296 31.77 -33.64 -34.37
N ASN A 297 32.43 -34.79 -34.15
CA ASN A 297 32.21 -36.02 -34.92
C ASN A 297 31.37 -37.03 -34.13
N HIS A 298 30.07 -37.06 -34.42
CA HIS A 298 29.10 -37.99 -33.81
C HIS A 298 28.91 -39.30 -34.60
N CYS A 299 29.52 -39.43 -35.78
CA CYS A 299 29.25 -40.55 -36.66
C CYS A 299 30.15 -41.75 -36.31
N GLN A 300 29.52 -42.88 -35.97
CA GLN A 300 30.23 -44.15 -35.82
C GLN A 300 30.40 -44.83 -37.18
N GLU A 301 31.50 -45.56 -37.39
CA GLU A 301 31.63 -46.42 -38.56
C GLU A 301 30.44 -47.40 -38.62
N PRO A 302 29.80 -47.61 -39.79
CA PRO A 302 30.25 -47.27 -41.15
C PRO A 302 29.81 -45.89 -41.69
N TYR A 303 29.14 -45.08 -40.90
CA TYR A 303 28.57 -43.79 -41.31
C TYR A 303 29.64 -42.72 -41.56
N ILE A 304 29.37 -41.84 -42.52
CA ILE A 304 30.22 -40.69 -42.83
C ILE A 304 29.44 -39.40 -42.52
N GLN A 305 30.10 -38.48 -41.84
CA GLN A 305 29.55 -37.16 -41.55
C GLN A 305 29.45 -36.32 -42.82
N VAL A 306 28.24 -35.87 -43.14
CA VAL A 306 27.98 -35.00 -44.31
C VAL A 306 27.61 -33.58 -43.91
N ALA A 307 27.20 -33.38 -42.67
CA ALA A 307 27.00 -32.09 -42.02
C ALA A 307 27.20 -32.27 -40.50
N GLU A 308 27.31 -31.19 -39.74
CA GLU A 308 27.56 -31.21 -38.29
C GLU A 308 26.68 -32.24 -37.54
N ASN A 309 25.37 -32.23 -37.79
CA ASN A 309 24.41 -33.12 -37.14
C ASN A 309 23.87 -34.24 -38.06
N ARG A 310 24.54 -34.54 -39.16
CA ARG A 310 24.03 -35.52 -40.15
C ARG A 310 25.10 -36.51 -40.59
N CYS A 311 24.80 -37.77 -40.34
CA CYS A 311 25.56 -38.93 -40.77
C CYS A 311 24.82 -39.64 -41.89
N THR A 312 25.54 -40.13 -42.91
CA THR A 312 24.96 -40.93 -43.99
C THR A 312 25.72 -42.22 -44.19
N CYS A 313 25.01 -43.28 -44.55
CA CYS A 313 25.59 -44.57 -44.88
C CYS A 313 25.69 -44.67 -46.42
N PRO A 314 26.89 -44.62 -47.00
CA PRO A 314 27.03 -44.67 -48.45
C PRO A 314 26.67 -46.07 -48.97
N LEU A 315 25.86 -46.10 -50.03
CA LEU A 315 25.40 -47.35 -50.69
C LEU A 315 26.55 -48.21 -51.25
N MET A 316 27.76 -47.66 -51.35
CA MET A 316 28.96 -48.37 -51.79
C MET A 316 29.53 -49.30 -50.71
N LYS A 317 29.17 -49.11 -49.44
CA LYS A 317 29.62 -49.98 -48.34
C LYS A 317 28.61 -51.11 -48.10
N PRO A 318 29.01 -52.39 -48.13
CA PRO A 318 28.10 -53.51 -47.95
C PRO A 318 27.47 -53.53 -46.54
N GLU A 319 28.18 -53.01 -45.53
CA GLU A 319 27.71 -52.85 -44.15
C GLU A 319 26.47 -51.94 -44.03
N CYS A 320 26.25 -51.05 -45.00
CA CYS A 320 25.14 -50.10 -45.00
C CYS A 320 23.81 -50.67 -45.49
N ARG A 321 23.78 -51.92 -45.97
CA ARG A 321 22.60 -52.49 -46.66
C ARG A 321 21.35 -52.52 -45.78
N ASP A 322 21.50 -52.90 -44.52
CA ASP A 322 20.39 -53.08 -43.58
C ASP A 322 20.34 -51.97 -42.50
N LEU A 323 21.17 -50.94 -42.67
CA LEU A 323 21.25 -49.80 -41.76
C LEU A 323 20.45 -48.61 -42.30
N PRO A 324 19.94 -47.73 -41.41
CA PRO A 324 19.30 -46.48 -41.84
C PRO A 324 20.19 -45.68 -42.78
N TYR A 325 19.62 -45.16 -43.86
CA TYR A 325 20.37 -44.41 -44.87
C TYR A 325 21.03 -43.15 -44.30
N SER A 326 20.33 -42.48 -43.39
CA SER A 326 20.86 -41.32 -42.67
C SER A 326 20.47 -41.33 -41.20
N ILE A 327 21.38 -40.82 -40.37
CA ILE A 327 21.15 -40.55 -38.96
C ILE A 327 21.30 -39.05 -38.75
N VAL A 328 20.27 -38.41 -38.21
CA VAL A 328 20.31 -37.00 -37.81
C VAL A 328 20.36 -36.95 -36.29
N HIS A 329 21.31 -36.20 -35.73
CA HIS A 329 21.41 -35.97 -34.30
C HIS A 329 20.66 -34.70 -33.92
N ARG A 330 19.84 -34.77 -32.87
CA ARG A 330 19.17 -33.61 -32.28
C ARG A 330 19.26 -33.70 -30.76
N TYR A 331 19.36 -32.54 -30.14
CA TYR A 331 19.39 -32.40 -28.70
C TYR A 331 18.25 -31.49 -28.29
N MET A 332 17.61 -31.82 -27.18
CA MET A 332 16.60 -30.98 -26.55
C MET A 332 16.65 -31.19 -25.06
N SER A 333 16.17 -30.20 -24.31
CA SER A 333 15.97 -30.32 -22.88
C SER A 333 14.50 -30.08 -22.54
N ILE A 334 14.02 -30.75 -21.49
CA ILE A 334 12.70 -30.56 -20.91
C ILE A 334 12.81 -30.44 -19.39
N THR A 335 11.85 -29.77 -18.76
CA THR A 335 11.77 -29.66 -17.29
C THR A 335 11.22 -30.96 -16.67
N SER A 336 11.53 -31.20 -15.39
CA SER A 336 10.94 -32.32 -14.64
C SER A 336 9.43 -32.14 -14.44
N ASP A 337 8.73 -33.24 -14.14
CA ASP A 337 7.32 -33.22 -13.70
C ASP A 337 6.35 -32.46 -14.64
N ARG A 338 6.65 -32.46 -15.95
CA ARG A 338 5.71 -31.95 -16.95
C ARG A 338 4.37 -32.68 -16.88
N SER A 339 3.30 -31.96 -17.21
CA SER A 339 1.97 -32.55 -17.34
C SER A 339 1.99 -33.65 -18.40
N VAL A 340 1.35 -34.79 -18.10
CA VAL A 340 1.25 -35.91 -19.03
C VAL A 340 -0.21 -36.22 -19.38
N PRO A 341 -0.51 -36.54 -20.65
CA PRO A 341 0.42 -36.62 -21.78
C PRO A 341 0.84 -35.22 -22.31
N SER A 342 2.11 -35.06 -22.70
CA SER A 342 2.58 -33.82 -23.35
C SER A 342 3.30 -34.07 -24.67
N ASP A 343 2.96 -33.27 -25.67
CA ASP A 343 3.67 -33.22 -26.95
C ASP A 343 5.06 -32.58 -26.72
N ILE A 344 6.14 -33.28 -27.07
CA ILE A 344 7.52 -32.83 -26.78
C ILE A 344 8.36 -32.60 -28.03
N PHE A 345 8.10 -33.31 -29.13
CA PHE A 345 8.91 -33.17 -30.35
C PHE A 345 8.10 -33.48 -31.61
N HIS A 346 8.00 -32.51 -32.52
CA HIS A 346 7.33 -32.70 -33.80
C HIS A 346 8.29 -33.26 -34.85
N ILE A 347 7.93 -34.42 -35.40
CA ILE A 347 8.69 -35.14 -36.43
C ILE A 347 8.05 -34.84 -37.78
N GLN A 348 8.85 -34.44 -38.77
CA GLN A 348 8.39 -34.14 -40.12
C GLN A 348 9.34 -34.72 -41.17
N ALA A 349 8.77 -35.49 -42.09
CA ALA A 349 9.43 -35.97 -43.29
C ALA A 349 9.57 -34.83 -44.30
N THR A 350 10.69 -34.78 -45.00
CA THR A 350 10.96 -33.72 -45.97
C THR A 350 10.91 -34.12 -47.41
N SER A 351 10.97 -35.43 -47.69
CA SER A 351 10.69 -35.97 -49.00
C SER A 351 9.33 -36.62 -48.99
N VAL A 352 8.37 -36.01 -49.68
CA VAL A 352 7.07 -36.61 -49.94
C VAL A 352 7.11 -37.12 -51.38
N TYR A 353 7.38 -38.41 -51.54
CA TYR A 353 7.21 -39.03 -52.85
C TYR A 353 5.71 -39.28 -53.11
N PRO A 354 5.19 -38.92 -54.29
CA PRO A 354 3.82 -39.27 -54.66
C PRO A 354 3.61 -40.78 -54.55
N GLY A 355 2.66 -41.19 -53.71
CA GLY A 355 2.33 -42.60 -53.48
C GLY A 355 3.22 -43.34 -52.46
N ALA A 356 4.19 -42.67 -51.83
CA ALA A 356 4.94 -43.26 -50.71
C ALA A 356 4.21 -43.06 -49.38
N TYR A 357 4.20 -44.10 -48.54
CA TYR A 357 3.67 -44.05 -47.19
C TYR A 357 4.83 -44.02 -46.19
N ASN A 358 4.75 -43.12 -45.21
CA ASN A 358 5.72 -43.05 -44.12
C ASN A 358 5.11 -43.56 -42.83
N THR A 359 5.88 -44.39 -42.13
CA THR A 359 5.56 -44.86 -40.78
C THR A 359 6.67 -44.43 -39.84
N PHE A 360 6.27 -43.94 -38.66
CA PHE A 360 7.19 -43.45 -37.63
C PHE A 360 7.12 -44.39 -36.43
N ARG A 361 8.28 -44.81 -35.92
CA ARG A 361 8.38 -45.69 -34.74
C ARG A 361 9.59 -45.36 -33.88
N ILE A 362 9.50 -45.68 -32.58
CA ILE A 362 10.67 -45.67 -31.70
C ILE A 362 11.41 -46.99 -31.92
N ARG A 363 12.66 -46.92 -32.39
CA ARG A 363 13.51 -48.11 -32.65
C ARG A 363 14.20 -48.59 -31.38
N SER A 364 14.71 -47.66 -30.57
CA SER A 364 15.39 -47.93 -29.30
C SER A 364 15.44 -46.67 -28.42
N GLY A 365 15.74 -46.85 -27.13
CA GLY A 365 15.94 -45.76 -26.17
C GLY A 365 14.77 -45.50 -25.21
N ASP A 366 13.65 -46.19 -25.40
CA ASP A 366 12.46 -46.09 -24.55
C ASP A 366 12.13 -47.42 -23.86
N ASP A 367 13.04 -47.90 -23.02
CA ASP A 367 12.90 -49.21 -22.35
C ASP A 367 11.74 -49.25 -21.34
N ASN A 368 11.34 -48.08 -20.82
CA ASN A 368 10.32 -47.95 -19.78
C ASN A 368 8.90 -47.66 -20.34
N GLY A 369 8.78 -47.33 -21.62
CA GLY A 369 7.53 -46.85 -22.22
C GLY A 369 7.14 -45.47 -21.71
N ASP A 370 8.13 -44.61 -21.50
CA ASP A 370 7.95 -43.22 -21.08
C ASP A 370 7.47 -42.35 -22.25
N PHE A 371 7.66 -42.82 -23.49
CA PHE A 371 7.29 -42.10 -24.70
C PHE A 371 6.40 -42.94 -25.63
N TYR A 372 5.67 -42.27 -26.51
CA TYR A 372 5.06 -42.93 -27.67
C TYR A 372 5.00 -41.96 -28.85
N ILE A 373 4.88 -42.52 -30.05
CA ILE A 373 4.70 -41.74 -31.27
C ILE A 373 3.23 -41.72 -31.63
N ARG A 374 2.66 -40.51 -31.77
CA ARG A 374 1.34 -40.27 -32.32
C ARG A 374 1.50 -39.81 -33.76
N GLN A 375 1.13 -40.66 -34.72
CA GLN A 375 1.13 -40.28 -36.13
C GLN A 375 0.04 -39.24 -36.41
N ILE A 376 0.41 -38.10 -36.99
CA ILE A 376 -0.52 -37.00 -37.31
C ILE A 376 -1.04 -37.18 -38.73
N ASN A 377 -0.12 -37.39 -39.68
CA ASN A 377 -0.45 -37.64 -41.09
C ASN A 377 0.65 -38.48 -41.74
N ASN A 378 0.63 -38.61 -43.07
CA ASN A 378 1.60 -39.42 -43.81
C ASN A 378 3.02 -38.81 -43.84
N VAL A 379 3.21 -37.59 -43.36
CA VAL A 379 4.50 -36.87 -43.42
C VAL A 379 4.91 -36.31 -42.06
N SER A 380 4.07 -36.37 -41.04
CA SER A 380 4.40 -35.91 -39.70
C SER A 380 3.84 -36.78 -38.58
N ALA A 381 4.56 -36.75 -37.47
CA ALA A 381 4.21 -37.43 -36.24
C ALA A 381 4.65 -36.59 -35.03
N MET A 382 4.08 -36.86 -33.87
CA MET A 382 4.45 -36.23 -32.61
C MET A 382 5.05 -37.27 -31.68
N LEU A 383 6.21 -36.99 -31.12
CA LEU A 383 6.70 -37.69 -29.95
C LEU A 383 5.97 -37.11 -28.72
N VAL A 384 5.32 -38.00 -27.97
CA VAL A 384 4.51 -37.63 -26.80
C VAL A 384 5.09 -38.29 -25.57
N LEU A 385 5.26 -37.51 -24.51
CA LEU A 385 5.61 -37.99 -23.18
C LEU A 385 4.36 -38.64 -22.55
N ALA A 386 4.45 -39.94 -22.28
CA ALA A 386 3.36 -40.75 -21.74
C ALA A 386 3.32 -40.74 -20.20
N ARG A 387 4.48 -40.61 -19.57
CA ARG A 387 4.68 -40.72 -18.12
C ARG A 387 5.52 -39.56 -17.62
N ALA A 388 5.23 -39.11 -16.41
CA ALA A 388 6.03 -38.07 -15.77
C ALA A 388 7.47 -38.58 -15.61
N VAL A 389 8.43 -37.74 -16.00
CA VAL A 389 9.86 -38.01 -15.90
C VAL A 389 10.47 -37.04 -14.90
N THR A 390 11.33 -37.58 -14.03
CA THR A 390 12.09 -36.83 -13.04
C THR A 390 13.55 -36.84 -13.43
N GLY A 391 14.15 -35.65 -13.47
CA GLY A 391 15.56 -35.43 -13.74
C GLY A 391 16.43 -35.49 -12.47
N PRO A 392 17.75 -35.34 -12.60
CA PRO A 392 18.48 -35.21 -13.87
C PRO A 392 18.62 -36.57 -14.56
N ARG A 393 18.18 -36.66 -15.82
CA ARG A 393 18.26 -37.90 -16.62
C ARG A 393 18.36 -37.59 -18.10
N GLU A 394 19.16 -38.36 -18.83
CA GLU A 394 19.24 -38.28 -20.29
C GLU A 394 18.59 -39.50 -20.94
N TYR A 395 17.80 -39.28 -21.99
CA TYR A 395 17.26 -40.29 -22.87
C TYR A 395 17.88 -40.14 -24.26
N THR A 396 18.35 -41.23 -24.85
CA THR A 396 18.80 -41.25 -26.25
C THR A 396 17.83 -42.10 -27.08
N LEU A 397 16.89 -41.44 -27.74
CA LEU A 397 15.83 -42.08 -28.52
C LEU A 397 16.23 -42.19 -29.99
N ASP A 398 16.25 -43.40 -30.54
CA ASP A 398 16.39 -43.60 -31.98
C ASP A 398 15.00 -43.69 -32.60
N LEU A 399 14.55 -42.60 -33.21
CA LEU A 399 13.26 -42.50 -33.88
C LEU A 399 13.47 -42.87 -35.35
N GLU A 400 12.78 -43.89 -35.84
CA GLU A 400 12.91 -44.35 -37.22
C GLU A 400 11.69 -43.96 -38.05
N MET A 401 11.95 -43.36 -39.20
CA MET A 401 10.99 -43.17 -40.28
C MET A 401 11.26 -44.22 -41.35
N VAL A 402 10.26 -45.06 -41.63
CA VAL A 402 10.29 -46.02 -42.73
C VAL A 402 9.40 -45.49 -43.85
N SER A 403 9.99 -45.29 -45.02
CA SER A 403 9.28 -44.85 -46.23
C SER A 403 9.16 -46.03 -47.18
N VAL A 404 7.93 -46.38 -47.54
CA VAL A 404 7.62 -47.46 -48.48
C VAL A 404 6.93 -46.88 -49.72
N ASN A 405 7.52 -47.10 -50.89
CA ASN A 405 6.88 -46.79 -52.17
C ASN A 405 6.48 -48.09 -52.89
N PRO A 406 5.20 -48.50 -52.83
CA PRO A 406 4.73 -49.75 -53.43
C PRO A 406 4.81 -49.74 -54.97
N LEU A 407 4.78 -48.57 -55.61
CA LEU A 407 4.87 -48.45 -57.07
C LEU A 407 6.29 -48.74 -57.60
N MET A 408 7.31 -48.53 -56.76
CA MET A 408 8.72 -48.69 -57.14
C MET A 408 9.40 -49.86 -56.41
N SER A 409 8.67 -50.64 -55.60
CA SER A 409 9.23 -51.67 -54.71
C SER A 409 10.45 -51.17 -53.91
N TYR A 410 10.37 -49.92 -53.47
CA TYR A 410 11.47 -49.22 -52.82
C TYR A 410 11.12 -48.99 -51.34
N GLN A 411 12.01 -49.44 -50.46
CA GLN A 411 11.93 -49.18 -49.02
C GLN A 411 13.23 -48.50 -48.59
N THR A 412 13.10 -47.43 -47.82
CA THR A 412 14.24 -46.76 -47.18
C THR A 412 13.87 -46.41 -45.74
N SER A 413 14.84 -46.40 -44.85
CA SER A 413 14.66 -45.86 -43.51
C SER A 413 15.66 -44.77 -43.21
N SER A 414 15.21 -43.79 -42.44
CA SER A 414 16.04 -42.73 -41.87
C SER A 414 15.81 -42.69 -40.37
N SER A 415 16.86 -42.42 -39.62
CA SER A 415 16.81 -42.38 -38.16
C SER A 415 17.13 -40.98 -37.65
N LEU A 416 16.37 -40.55 -36.66
CA LEU A 416 16.62 -39.37 -35.86
C LEU A 416 17.05 -39.84 -34.47
N ARG A 417 18.31 -39.60 -34.12
CA ARG A 417 18.82 -39.82 -32.77
C ARG A 417 18.57 -38.55 -31.96
N LEU A 418 17.57 -38.62 -31.09
CA LEU A 418 17.13 -37.51 -30.24
C LEU A 418 17.66 -37.74 -28.81
N SER A 419 18.59 -36.91 -28.37
CA SER A 419 18.99 -36.82 -26.97
C SER A 419 18.04 -35.83 -26.26
N VAL A 420 17.28 -36.35 -25.29
CA VAL A 420 16.38 -35.57 -24.45
C VAL A 420 16.96 -35.52 -23.05
N TYR A 421 17.38 -34.34 -22.61
CA TYR A 421 17.82 -34.11 -21.24
C TYR A 421 16.63 -33.64 -20.39
N VAL A 422 16.36 -34.34 -19.29
CA VAL A 422 15.37 -33.94 -18.30
C VAL A 422 16.10 -33.17 -17.20
N GLY A 423 15.79 -31.88 -17.08
CA GLY A 423 16.36 -30.99 -16.07
C GLY A 423 16.02 -31.43 -14.65
N PRO A 424 16.89 -31.15 -13.66
CA PRO A 424 16.70 -31.58 -12.27
C PRO A 424 15.53 -30.87 -11.56
N TYR A 425 15.06 -29.75 -12.09
CA TYR A 425 13.97 -28.95 -11.53
C TYR A 425 12.70 -29.02 -12.39
N SER A 426 11.55 -28.83 -11.76
CA SER A 426 10.23 -29.04 -12.37
C SER A 426 9.69 -27.85 -13.17
N PHE A 427 10.38 -26.71 -13.14
CA PHE A 427 9.83 -25.41 -13.53
C PHE A 427 10.48 -24.79 -14.76
#